data_AF-A0A1P8LK32-F1
#
_entry.id   AF-A0A1P8LK32-F1
#
_cell.length_a   1.000
_cell.length_b   1.000
_cell.length_c   1.000
_cell.angle_alpha   90.00
_cell.angle_beta   90.00
_cell.angle_gamma   90.00
#
_symmetry.space_group_name_H-M   'P 1'
#
loop_
_entity.id
_entity.type
_entity.pdbx_description
1 polymer ?
#
loop_
_entity_poly.entity_id
_entity_poly.type
_entity_poly.pdbx_seq_one_letter_code
_entity_poly.pdbx_strand_id
1 'polypeptide(L)' 'LVDHDNFQVLNKDILQFKFPKNQSYKIFGNIPYNISTDIIRKIVFDSIADEIYLIVEYGFAKR' A
#
# COMPACT_ATOMS: atom_id res chain seq x y z
N LEU A 1 -22.68 4.27 3.48
CA LEU A 1 -21.55 3.32 3.59
C LEU A 1 -21.86 2.45 4.78
N VAL A 2 -21.87 1.12 4.62
CA VAL A 2 -22.21 0.19 5.70
C VAL A 2 -21.02 0.17 6.66
N ASP A 3 -21.27 0.47 7.94
CA ASP A 3 -20.25 0.40 9.00
C ASP A 3 -20.02 -1.08 9.32
N HIS A 4 -18.80 -1.55 9.05
CA HIS A 4 -18.36 -2.87 9.44
C HIS A 4 -17.19 -2.70 10.41
N ASP A 5 -17.24 -3.34 11.58
CA ASP A 5 -16.25 -3.16 12.66
C ASP A 5 -14.80 -3.49 12.23
N ASN A 6 -14.63 -4.28 11.16
CA ASN A 6 -13.34 -4.68 10.59
C ASN A 6 -12.92 -3.88 9.36
N PHE A 7 -13.64 -2.81 9.02
CA PHE A 7 -13.39 -2.00 7.83
C PHE A 7 -13.32 -0.52 8.20
N GLN A 8 -12.27 0.14 7.73
CA GLN A 8 -12.10 1.57 7.91
C GLN A 8 -11.67 2.22 6.59
N VAL A 9 -12.39 3.27 6.18
CA VAL A 9 -11.97 4.11 5.06
C VAL A 9 -11.12 5.25 5.59
N LEU A 10 -9.92 5.40 5.05
CA LEU A 10 -9.01 6.48 5.39
C LEU A 10 -8.87 7.44 4.20
N ASN A 11 -9.40 8.65 4.33
CA ASN A 11 -9.17 9.72 3.35
C ASN A 11 -7.82 10.40 3.62
N LYS A 12 -6.73 9.80 3.13
CA LYS A 12 -5.36 10.30 3.30
C LYS A 12 -4.53 10.04 2.04
N ASP A 13 -3.50 10.87 1.86
CA ASP A 13 -2.42 10.59 0.93
C ASP A 13 -1.57 9.41 1.44
N ILE A 14 -1.45 8.36 0.62
CA ILE A 14 -0.66 7.17 0.92
C ILE A 14 0.83 7.47 1.08
N LEU A 15 1.35 8.47 0.36
CA LEU A 15 2.76 8.87 0.46
C LEU A 15 3.09 9.50 1.81
N GLN A 16 2.08 10.05 2.50
CA GLN A 16 2.18 10.61 3.84
C GLN A 16 1.66 9.65 4.93
N PHE A 17 1.14 8.48 4.53
CA PHE A 17 0.60 7.51 5.46
C PHE A 17 1.71 6.86 6.29
N LYS A 18 1.43 6.69 7.59
CA LYS A 18 2.34 6.02 8.52
C LYS A 18 1.87 4.59 8.73
N PHE A 19 2.69 3.64 8.28
CA PHE A 19 2.40 2.23 8.46
C PHE A 19 2.50 1.83 9.95
N PRO A 20 1.66 0.89 10.42
CA PRO A 20 1.81 0.30 11.74
C PRO A 20 3.20 -0.35 11.89
N LYS A 21 3.82 -0.25 13.08
CA LYS A 21 5.17 -0.79 13.34
C LYS A 21 5.22 -1.95 14.32
N ASN A 22 4.13 -2.21 15.05
CA ASN A 22 4.09 -3.21 16.12
C ASN A 22 3.00 -4.26 15.89
N GLN A 23 2.61 -4.46 14.63
CA GLN A 23 1.55 -5.39 14.25
C GLN A 23 1.96 -6.07 12.94
N SER A 24 1.63 -7.36 12.82
CA SER A 24 1.73 -8.12 11.57
C SER A 24 0.57 -7.74 10.66
N TYR A 25 0.87 -7.44 9.40
CA TYR A 25 -0.12 -7.06 8.40
C TYR A 25 0.39 -7.35 6.99
N LYS A 26 -0.56 -7.41 6.06
CA LYS A 26 -0.33 -7.61 4.63
C LYS A 26 -0.81 -6.38 3.86
N ILE A 27 -0.13 -6.07 2.77
CA ILE A 27 -0.50 -4.95 1.89
C ILE A 27 -1.04 -5.51 0.57
N PHE A 28 -2.22 -5.03 0.18
CA PHE A 28 -2.83 -5.29 -1.12
C PHE A 28 -3.17 -3.96 -1.79
N GLY A 29 -2.91 -3.83 -3.09
CA GLY A 29 -3.26 -2.60 -3.79
C GLY A 29 -3.11 -2.67 -5.31
N ASN A 30 -3.97 -1.93 -6.01
CA ASN A 30 -3.78 -1.60 -7.41
C ASN A 30 -3.14 -0.21 -7.50
N ILE A 31 -1.93 -0.14 -8.05
CA ILE A 31 -1.12 1.07 -8.00
C ILE A 31 -1.20 1.82 -9.34
N PRO A 32 -1.61 3.09 -9.35
CA PRO A 32 -1.64 3.89 -10.57
C PRO A 32 -0.21 4.13 -11.09
N TYR A 33 -0.03 4.05 -12.40
CA TYR A 33 1.28 4.09 -13.06
C TYR A 33 2.07 5.38 -12.79
N ASN A 34 1.38 6.52 -12.73
CA ASN A 34 2.02 7.85 -12.62
C ASN A 34 2.80 8.06 -11.31
N ILE A 35 2.50 7.30 -10.25
CA ILE A 35 3.16 7.41 -8.93
C ILE A 35 3.61 6.04 -8.40
N SER A 36 3.71 5.03 -9.26
CA SER A 36 3.96 3.65 -8.84
C SER A 36 5.33 3.47 -8.17
N THR A 37 6.37 4.12 -8.70
CA THR A 37 7.71 4.12 -8.11
C THR A 37 7.70 4.67 -6.69
N ASP A 38 7.04 5.81 -6.47
CA ASP A 38 7.03 6.48 -5.17
C ASP A 38 6.26 5.67 -4.13
N ILE A 39 5.10 5.11 -4.50
CA ILE A 39 4.32 4.24 -3.61
C ILE A 39 5.12 2.99 -3.24
N ILE A 40 5.77 2.35 -4.20
CA ILE A 40 6.55 1.13 -3.93
C ILE A 40 7.75 1.43 -3.06
N ARG A 41 8.50 2.51 -3.33
CA ARG A 41 9.60 2.94 -2.44
C ARG A 41 9.08 3.19 -1.03
N LYS A 42 7.99 3.94 -0.89
CA LYS A 42 7.36 4.23 0.41
C LYS A 42 7.00 2.94 1.16
N ILE A 43 6.35 1.98 0.48
CA ILE A 43 5.96 0.72 1.08
C ILE A 43 7.20 -0.10 1.49
N VAL A 44 8.18 -0.25 0.61
CA VAL A 44 9.37 -1.09 0.85
C VAL A 44 10.26 -0.52 1.96
N PHE A 45 10.40 0.81 2.06
CA PHE A 45 11.28 1.42 3.06
C PHE A 45 10.61 1.74 4.40
N ASP A 46 9.33 2.09 4.41
CA ASP A 46 8.67 2.56 5.64
C ASP A 46 7.76 1.52 6.29
N SER A 47 7.39 0.46 5.58
CA SER A 47 6.48 -0.58 6.06
C SER A 47 7.25 -1.82 6.54
N ILE A 48 6.66 -2.57 7.46
CA ILE A 48 7.16 -3.87 7.95
C ILE A 48 6.18 -5.00 7.61
N ALA A 49 5.49 -4.88 6.48
CA ALA A 49 4.47 -5.85 6.06
C ALA A 49 5.10 -7.23 5.85
N ASP A 50 4.40 -8.28 6.27
CA ASP A 50 4.86 -9.65 6.07
C ASP A 50 4.81 -10.05 4.60
N GLU A 51 3.77 -9.60 3.90
CA GLU A 51 3.53 -9.88 2.49
C GLU A 51 2.94 -8.65 1.78
N ILE A 52 3.32 -8.48 0.52
CA ILE A 52 2.95 -7.33 -0.30
C ILE A 52 2.52 -7.82 -1.68
N TYR A 53 1.25 -7.61 -2.02
CA TYR A 53 0.65 -8.02 -3.30
C TYR A 53 0.14 -6.78 -4.05
N LEU A 54 0.87 -6.39 -5.10
CA LEU A 54 0.54 -5.20 -5.88
C LEU A 54 0.20 -5.57 -7.31
N ILE A 55 -0.91 -5.00 -7.80
CA ILE A 55 -1.23 -4.98 -9.22
C ILE A 55 -0.62 -3.70 -9.79
N VAL A 56 0.24 -3.86 -10.80
CA VAL A 56 0.98 -2.78 -11.46
C VAL A 56 0.99 -2.99 -12.97
N GLU A 57 1.37 -1.97 -13.73
CA GLU A 57 1.59 -2.12 -15.16
C GLU A 57 2.69 -3.15 -15.45
N TYR A 58 2.49 -4.00 -16.46
CA TYR A 58 3.43 -5.07 -16.80
C TYR A 58 4.86 -4.59 -17.07
N GLY A 59 5.01 -3.45 -17.77
CA GLY A 59 6.31 -2.85 -18.03
C GLY A 59 7.02 -2.39 -16.75
N PHE A 60 6.25 -2.04 -15.71
CA PHE A 60 6.78 -1.70 -14.41
C PHE A 60 7.19 -2.95 -13.61
N ALA A 61 6.36 -4.00 -13.62
CA ALA A 61 6.64 -5.25 -12.89
C ALA A 61 7.95 -5.95 -13.31
N LYS A 62 8.43 -5.69 -14.52
CA LYS A 62 9.67 -6.26 -15.05
C LYS A 62 10.94 -5.47 -14.71
N ARG A 63 10.80 -4.23 -14.23
CA ARG A 63 11.93 -3.34 -13.95
C ARG A 63 12.65 -3.68 -12.66
#